data_AF-A0A417YSC3-F1
#
_entry.id   AF-A0A417YSC3-F1
#
_cell.length_a   1.000
_cell.length_b   1.000
_cell.length_c   1.000
_cell.angle_alpha   90.00
_cell.angle_beta   90.00
_cell.angle_gamma   90.00
#
_symmetry.space_group_name_H-M   'P 1'
#
loop_
_entity.id
_entity.type
_entity.pdbx_description
1 polymer ?
#
loop_
_entity_poly.entity_id
_entity_poly.type
_entity_poly.pdbx_seq_one_letter_code
_entity_poly.pdbx_strand_id
1 'polypeptide(L)'
;MASPISIYKNTDLLFEAKNIQEAARFLAEHFNSSKYKYYDHIERGYVYYIPYYHGEDEYRFVAPKEIALNRRKELEERGHKNARRIWLMPANPYDYDVEGAFSYYDTIDWKRSFNYENGDILFIYVSGNVRKVRYKVEVIEGIVKENDIIYDKQFWLDEEKFKKSEEYDYTRIRLLDEIDTPELSLTKLREYGLKGNIQGSMKLNGELRDYIMSFFEHDLTEGYYPEEVSEALEEGKRKTINVNIYERNPLARKQCIDYYGIQCQICDFNFEKKYGEVGKDFIHVHHIVPLHEIQGDYKVDPKKDLIPVCPNCHAMLHRKENGVYLSVGQLRERIKNL
;
A
#
# COMPACT_ATOMS: atom_id res chain seq x y z
N MET A 1 -26.43 -12.94 17.56
CA MET A 1 -26.40 -13.41 16.16
C MET A 1 -25.08 -14.13 15.93
N ALA A 2 -25.06 -15.15 15.08
CA ALA A 2 -23.79 -15.75 14.65
C ALA A 2 -23.00 -14.69 13.86
N SER A 3 -21.71 -14.59 14.10
CA SER A 3 -20.81 -13.72 13.36
C SER A 3 -19.78 -14.62 12.71
N PRO A 4 -20.14 -15.29 11.59
CA PRO A 4 -19.26 -16.28 11.00
C PRO A 4 -17.96 -15.61 10.57
N ILE A 5 -16.85 -16.31 10.78
CA ILE A 5 -15.50 -15.87 10.45
C ILE A 5 -14.83 -16.99 9.67
N SER A 6 -14.49 -16.71 8.43
CA SER A 6 -13.61 -17.56 7.62
C SER A 6 -12.16 -17.21 7.94
N ILE A 7 -11.36 -18.22 8.24
CA ILE A 7 -9.92 -18.10 8.48
C ILE A 7 -9.23 -18.65 7.24
N TYR A 8 -8.47 -17.81 6.56
CA TYR A 8 -7.60 -18.22 5.46
C TYR A 8 -6.16 -18.23 5.95
N LYS A 9 -5.41 -19.26 5.54
CA LYS A 9 -3.96 -19.31 5.67
C LYS A 9 -3.38 -19.08 4.28
N ASN A 10 -2.65 -17.98 4.12
CA ASN A 10 -2.21 -17.46 2.82
C ASN A 10 -3.44 -17.27 1.91
N THR A 11 -3.65 -18.17 0.95
CA THR A 11 -4.80 -18.17 0.02
C THR A 11 -5.84 -19.23 0.34
N ASP A 12 -5.52 -20.20 1.20
CA ASP A 12 -6.33 -21.39 1.38
C ASP A 12 -7.27 -21.23 2.57
N LEU A 13 -8.54 -21.62 2.38
CA LEU A 13 -9.51 -21.66 3.46
C LEU A 13 -9.08 -22.72 4.48
N LEU A 14 -8.74 -22.27 5.69
CA LEU A 14 -8.25 -23.11 6.76
C LEU A 14 -9.37 -23.58 7.68
N PHE A 15 -10.31 -22.69 8.02
CA PHE A 15 -11.40 -22.98 8.96
C PHE A 15 -12.56 -22.00 8.85
N GLU A 16 -13.79 -22.49 9.04
CA GLU A 16 -15.00 -21.66 9.15
C GLU A 16 -15.55 -21.70 10.58
N ALA A 17 -15.46 -20.59 11.29
CA ALA A 17 -15.97 -20.42 12.64
C ALA A 17 -17.36 -19.77 12.64
N LYS A 18 -18.24 -20.16 13.57
CA LYS A 18 -19.57 -19.53 13.76
C LYS A 18 -19.49 -18.17 14.46
N ASN A 19 -18.40 -17.92 15.18
CA ASN A 19 -18.14 -16.70 15.94
C ASN A 19 -16.66 -16.57 16.30
N ILE A 20 -16.30 -15.40 16.85
CA ILE A 20 -14.93 -15.10 17.26
C ILE A 20 -14.41 -16.03 18.37
N GLN A 21 -15.26 -16.54 19.25
CA GLN A 21 -14.85 -17.46 20.32
C GLN A 21 -14.43 -18.83 19.77
N GLU A 22 -15.07 -19.30 18.71
CA GLU A 22 -14.71 -20.53 18.00
C GLU A 22 -13.45 -20.33 17.16
N ALA A 23 -13.34 -19.21 16.43
CA ALA A 23 -12.13 -18.85 15.69
C ALA A 23 -10.90 -18.78 16.60
N ALA A 24 -11.01 -18.11 17.75
CA ALA A 24 -9.92 -17.98 18.72
C ALA A 24 -9.52 -19.32 19.35
N ARG A 25 -10.47 -20.25 19.52
CA ARG A 25 -10.19 -21.60 20.03
C ARG A 25 -9.46 -22.44 18.99
N PHE A 26 -9.91 -22.39 17.74
CA PHE A 26 -9.24 -23.06 16.64
C PHE A 26 -7.77 -22.62 16.54
N LEU A 27 -7.48 -21.31 16.53
CA LEU A 27 -6.09 -20.82 16.48
C LEU A 27 -5.28 -21.20 17.72
N ALA A 28 -5.89 -21.21 18.90
CA ALA A 28 -5.23 -21.64 20.13
C ALA A 28 -4.77 -23.11 20.06
N GLU A 29 -5.60 -23.99 19.53
CA GLU A 29 -5.26 -25.39 19.29
C GLU A 29 -4.22 -25.50 18.18
N HIS A 30 -4.40 -24.77 17.08
CA HIS A 30 -3.50 -24.79 15.92
C HIS A 30 -2.07 -24.36 16.26
N PHE A 31 -1.90 -23.36 17.14
CA PHE A 31 -0.60 -22.82 17.54
C PHE A 31 -0.14 -23.27 18.93
N ASN A 32 -0.84 -24.22 19.56
CA ASN A 32 -0.56 -24.67 20.93
C ASN A 32 -0.37 -23.51 21.91
N SER A 33 -1.37 -22.62 21.98
CA SER A 33 -1.30 -21.34 22.67
C SER A 33 -2.63 -21.00 23.36
N SER A 34 -2.72 -19.82 23.96
CA SER A 34 -3.94 -19.36 24.64
C SER A 34 -4.87 -18.62 23.69
N LYS A 35 -6.17 -18.97 23.69
CA LYS A 35 -7.21 -18.30 22.89
C LYS A 35 -7.27 -16.79 23.09
N TYR A 36 -6.91 -16.30 24.28
CA TYR A 36 -6.97 -14.87 24.61
C TYR A 36 -6.03 -14.02 23.76
N LYS A 37 -4.96 -14.62 23.21
CA LYS A 37 -4.01 -13.90 22.33
C LYS A 37 -4.60 -13.56 20.96
N TYR A 38 -5.65 -14.24 20.52
CA TYR A 38 -6.13 -14.13 19.15
C TYR A 38 -7.36 -13.24 18.96
N TYR A 39 -8.08 -12.89 20.03
CA TYR A 39 -9.29 -12.07 19.91
C TYR A 39 -9.04 -10.74 19.21
N ASP A 40 -7.99 -10.01 19.62
CA ASP A 40 -7.70 -8.70 19.05
C ASP A 40 -7.25 -8.82 17.59
N HIS A 41 -6.47 -9.85 17.24
CA HIS A 41 -6.03 -10.11 15.86
C HIS A 41 -7.20 -10.49 14.96
N ILE A 42 -8.08 -11.38 15.40
CA ILE A 42 -9.26 -11.79 14.62
C ILE A 42 -10.19 -10.59 14.44
N GLU A 43 -10.51 -9.86 15.51
CA GLU A 43 -11.40 -8.70 15.45
C GLU A 43 -10.87 -7.62 14.52
N ARG A 44 -9.60 -7.24 14.67
CA ARG A 44 -8.98 -6.26 13.78
C ARG A 44 -8.88 -6.78 12.34
N GLY A 45 -8.63 -8.07 12.17
CA GLY A 45 -8.51 -8.69 10.86
C GLY A 45 -9.81 -8.62 10.06
N TYR A 46 -10.94 -9.08 10.61
CA TYR A 46 -12.19 -9.03 9.85
C TYR A 46 -12.80 -7.62 9.78
N VAL A 47 -12.50 -6.73 10.73
CA VAL A 47 -13.02 -5.36 10.71
C VAL A 47 -12.24 -4.47 9.74
N TYR A 48 -10.93 -4.63 9.66
CA TYR A 48 -10.03 -3.71 8.97
C TYR A 48 -9.16 -4.35 7.90
N TYR A 49 -9.34 -5.66 7.64
CA TYR A 49 -8.53 -6.46 6.72
C TYR A 49 -7.04 -6.50 7.10
N ILE A 50 -6.75 -6.42 8.40
CA ILE A 50 -5.38 -6.45 8.92
C ILE A 50 -4.92 -7.92 9.02
N PRO A 51 -3.91 -8.34 8.25
CA PRO A 51 -3.41 -9.71 8.34
C PRO A 51 -2.73 -9.97 9.69
N TYR A 52 -2.78 -11.22 10.12
CA TYR A 52 -1.99 -11.73 11.25
C TYR A 52 -0.89 -12.64 10.73
N TYR A 53 0.36 -12.32 11.04
CA TYR A 53 1.50 -13.15 10.64
C TYR A 53 1.94 -14.07 11.78
N HIS A 54 2.19 -15.34 11.46
CA HIS A 54 2.79 -16.31 12.36
C HIS A 54 3.90 -17.06 11.64
N GLY A 55 5.15 -16.70 11.93
CA GLY A 55 6.28 -17.14 11.10
C GLY A 55 6.21 -16.47 9.73
N GLU A 56 6.31 -17.26 8.67
CA GLU A 56 6.18 -16.81 7.27
C GLU A 56 4.74 -16.85 6.76
N ASP A 57 3.83 -17.44 7.55
CA ASP A 57 2.44 -17.63 7.14
C ASP A 57 1.59 -16.40 7.47
N GLU A 58 0.77 -16.01 6.48
CA GLU A 58 -0.23 -14.97 6.63
C GLU A 58 -1.59 -15.59 7.00
N TYR A 59 -2.29 -15.02 7.96
CA TYR A 59 -3.64 -15.42 8.33
C TYR A 59 -4.62 -14.25 8.13
N ARG A 60 -5.65 -14.49 7.33
CA ARG A 60 -6.73 -13.52 7.05
C ARG A 60 -8.02 -13.97 7.71
N PHE A 61 -8.74 -13.00 8.25
CA PHE A 61 -10.03 -13.20 8.91
C PHE A 61 -11.09 -12.47 8.11
N VAL A 62 -12.10 -13.18 7.62
CA VAL A 62 -13.16 -12.59 6.79
C VAL A 62 -14.49 -12.85 7.46
N ALA A 63 -15.26 -11.78 7.67
CA ALA A 63 -16.64 -11.85 8.12
C ALA A 63 -17.55 -11.22 7.06
N PRO A 64 -18.86 -11.55 7.02
CA PRO A 64 -19.80 -10.88 6.15
C PRO A 64 -19.70 -9.35 6.25
N LYS A 65 -19.73 -8.66 5.11
CA LYS A 65 -19.49 -7.21 4.99
C LYS A 65 -20.29 -6.38 6.00
N GLU A 66 -21.57 -6.68 6.17
CA GLU A 66 -22.44 -5.98 7.11
C GLU A 66 -21.99 -6.14 8.57
N ILE A 67 -21.52 -7.34 8.94
CA ILE A 67 -21.02 -7.64 10.29
C ILE A 67 -19.71 -6.87 10.55
N ALA A 68 -18.78 -6.92 9.60
CA ALA A 68 -17.53 -6.18 9.68
C ALA A 68 -17.77 -4.67 9.79
N LEU A 69 -18.67 -4.12 8.96
CA LEU A 69 -19.00 -2.69 8.94
C LEU A 69 -19.69 -2.23 10.22
N ASN A 70 -20.66 -2.99 10.72
CA ASN A 70 -21.35 -2.66 11.98
C ASN A 70 -20.40 -2.72 13.16
N ARG A 71 -19.51 -3.73 13.21
CA ARG A 71 -18.49 -3.81 14.26
C ARG A 71 -17.50 -2.66 14.17
N ARG A 72 -17.08 -2.27 12.97
CA ARG A 72 -16.21 -1.10 12.74
C ARG A 72 -16.77 0.16 13.38
N LYS A 73 -18.03 0.49 13.05
CA LYS A 73 -18.73 1.65 13.59
C LYS A 73 -18.77 1.62 15.12
N GLU A 74 -19.13 0.47 15.70
CA GLU A 74 -19.17 0.30 17.15
C GLU A 74 -17.81 0.52 17.82
N LEU A 75 -16.73 -0.01 17.24
CA LEU A 75 -15.37 0.16 17.77
C LEU A 75 -14.95 1.63 17.72
N GLU A 76 -15.19 2.31 16.60
CA GLU A 76 -14.79 3.69 16.35
C GLU A 76 -15.58 4.70 17.20
N GLU A 77 -16.89 4.53 17.29
CA GLU A 77 -17.77 5.39 18.09
C GLU A 77 -17.45 5.30 19.59
N ARG A 78 -17.08 4.12 20.07
CA ARG A 78 -16.73 3.89 21.49
C ARG A 78 -15.27 4.21 21.81
N GLY A 79 -14.45 4.53 20.81
CA GLY A 79 -13.00 4.66 21.00
C GLY A 79 -12.37 3.38 21.57
N HIS A 80 -12.87 2.21 21.16
CA HIS A 80 -12.40 0.92 21.65
C HIS A 80 -10.92 0.70 21.34
N LYS A 81 -10.21 -0.07 22.16
CA LYS A 81 -8.76 -0.34 21.96
C LYS A 81 -8.42 -0.96 20.59
N ASN A 82 -9.36 -1.70 19.99
CA ASN A 82 -9.21 -2.35 18.70
C ASN A 82 -9.67 -1.46 17.53
N ALA A 83 -10.19 -0.26 17.80
CA ALA A 83 -10.49 0.69 16.74
C ALA A 83 -9.19 1.13 16.05
N ARG A 84 -9.25 1.30 14.73
CA ARG A 84 -8.12 1.73 13.92
C ARG A 84 -7.60 3.08 14.41
N ARG A 85 -6.31 3.14 14.74
CA ARG A 85 -5.68 4.33 15.30
C ARG A 85 -5.22 5.23 14.16
N ILE A 86 -5.42 6.52 14.32
CA ILE A 86 -5.14 7.52 13.29
C ILE A 86 -4.18 8.54 13.84
N TRP A 87 -3.16 8.87 13.05
CA TRP A 87 -2.06 9.73 13.44
C TRP A 87 -1.79 10.80 12.38
N LEU A 88 -1.19 11.90 12.82
CA LEU A 88 -0.57 12.92 11.97
C LEU A 88 0.93 12.90 12.25
N MET A 89 1.76 12.82 11.21
CA MET A 89 3.22 12.85 11.35
C MET A 89 3.85 13.90 10.45
N PRO A 90 4.87 14.66 10.93
CA PRO A 90 5.58 15.59 10.10
C PRO A 90 6.61 14.90 9.21
N ALA A 91 6.72 15.36 7.97
CA ALA A 91 7.83 15.10 7.08
C ALA A 91 8.50 16.42 6.71
N ASN A 92 9.83 16.45 6.71
CA ASN A 92 10.58 17.59 6.23
C ASN A 92 11.12 17.29 4.83
N PRO A 93 10.61 17.97 3.78
CA PRO A 93 11.03 17.69 2.41
C PRO A 93 12.48 18.11 2.13
N TYR A 94 13.15 18.81 3.06
CA TYR A 94 14.58 19.10 2.98
C TYR A 94 15.46 17.98 3.59
N ASP A 95 14.86 17.05 4.34
CA ASP A 95 15.58 15.94 4.97
C ASP A 95 15.42 14.66 4.14
N TYR A 96 14.19 14.40 3.69
CA TYR A 96 13.82 13.19 2.97
C TYR A 96 12.77 13.50 1.89
N ASP A 97 13.02 13.04 0.66
CA ASP A 97 12.13 13.17 -0.48
C ASP A 97 11.01 12.13 -0.45
N VAL A 98 9.93 12.47 0.26
CA VAL A 98 8.75 11.60 0.41
C VAL A 98 8.06 11.31 -0.93
N GLU A 99 8.01 12.30 -1.83
CA GLU A 99 7.36 12.17 -3.13
C GLU A 99 8.14 11.22 -4.04
N GLY A 100 9.46 11.41 -4.12
CA GLY A 100 10.35 10.52 -4.85
C GLY A 100 10.31 9.09 -4.30
N ALA A 101 10.29 8.94 -2.97
CA ALA A 101 10.24 7.63 -2.33
C ALA A 101 8.95 6.88 -2.62
N PHE A 102 7.76 7.50 -2.48
CA PHE A 102 6.50 6.85 -2.83
C PHE A 102 6.32 6.63 -4.33
N SER A 103 6.98 7.44 -5.17
CA SER A 103 7.01 7.22 -6.62
C SER A 103 7.84 6.00 -7.01
N TYR A 104 8.63 5.47 -6.08
CA TYR A 104 9.66 4.46 -6.36
C TYR A 104 9.48 3.16 -5.58
N TYR A 105 8.97 3.25 -4.35
CA TYR A 105 8.71 2.12 -3.47
C TYR A 105 7.23 2.01 -3.12
N ASP A 106 6.72 0.78 -3.13
CA ASP A 106 5.37 0.47 -2.67
C ASP A 106 5.23 0.66 -1.16
N THR A 107 6.34 0.44 -0.47
CA THR A 107 6.46 0.55 0.98
C THR A 107 7.73 1.27 1.37
N ILE A 108 7.67 2.13 2.36
CA ILE A 108 8.81 2.87 2.90
C ILE A 108 8.98 2.47 4.36
N ASP A 109 10.23 2.32 4.80
CA ASP A 109 10.52 2.21 6.22
C ASP A 109 10.66 3.63 6.80
N TRP A 110 9.68 4.01 7.59
CA TRP A 110 9.60 5.33 8.22
C TRP A 110 10.03 5.29 9.68
N LYS A 111 10.65 6.36 10.16
CA LYS A 111 11.03 6.49 11.58
C LYS A 111 9.85 6.23 12.51
N ARG A 112 9.97 5.20 13.34
CA ARG A 112 8.98 4.83 14.36
C ARG A 112 9.05 5.80 15.53
N SER A 113 8.19 6.81 15.51
CA SER A 113 8.12 7.82 16.58
C SER A 113 7.15 7.44 17.72
N PHE A 114 6.29 6.45 17.49
CA PHE A 114 5.31 5.94 18.46
C PHE A 114 5.18 4.42 18.30
N ASN A 115 4.41 3.79 19.19
CA ASN A 115 4.11 2.37 19.13
C ASN A 115 3.08 2.02 18.04
N TYR A 116 3.34 2.41 16.78
CA TYR A 116 2.49 2.09 15.64
C TYR A 116 2.26 0.57 15.51
N GLU A 117 1.08 0.20 15.06
CA GLU A 117 0.65 -1.19 14.94
C GLU A 117 0.09 -1.40 13.53
N ASN A 118 0.11 -2.64 13.05
CA ASN A 118 -0.41 -2.96 11.72
C ASN A 118 -1.86 -2.48 11.57
N GLY A 119 -2.13 -1.83 10.44
CA GLY A 119 -3.39 -1.20 10.11
C GLY A 119 -3.61 0.19 10.71
N ASP A 120 -2.67 0.75 11.48
CA ASP A 120 -2.73 2.17 11.83
C ASP A 120 -2.69 3.04 10.56
N ILE A 121 -3.43 4.14 10.58
CA ILE A 121 -3.42 5.14 9.50
C ILE A 121 -2.60 6.33 9.94
N LEU A 122 -1.66 6.75 9.08
CA LEU A 122 -0.85 7.94 9.31
C LEU A 122 -1.08 8.92 8.17
N PHE A 123 -1.34 10.16 8.54
CA PHE A 123 -1.34 11.28 7.62
C PHE A 123 0.01 11.98 7.67
N ILE A 124 0.62 12.21 6.51
CA ILE A 124 1.91 12.89 6.40
C ILE A 124 1.67 14.36 6.14
N TYR A 125 2.00 15.19 7.12
CA TYR A 125 2.09 16.63 6.97
C TYR A 125 3.48 16.99 6.44
N VAL A 126 3.55 17.46 5.19
CA VAL A 126 4.82 17.91 4.61
C VAL A 126 5.05 19.35 5.03
N SER A 127 6.16 19.58 5.74
CA SER A 127 6.55 20.88 6.29
C SER A 127 7.29 21.74 5.25
N GLY A 128 8.23 22.59 5.67
CA GLY A 128 8.96 23.48 4.78
C GLY A 128 8.04 24.45 4.03
N ASN A 129 8.14 24.47 2.70
CA ASN A 129 7.31 25.33 1.83
C ASN A 129 5.93 24.72 1.51
N VAL A 130 5.73 23.43 1.77
CA VAL A 130 4.52 22.69 1.39
C VAL A 130 3.39 22.92 2.41
N ARG A 131 3.72 22.83 3.71
CA ARG A 131 2.88 23.18 4.88
C ARG A 131 1.44 22.65 4.83
N LYS A 132 1.25 21.41 4.39
CA LYS A 132 -0.06 20.76 4.27
C LYS A 132 0.04 19.25 4.43
N VAL A 133 -1.09 18.61 4.77
CA VAL A 133 -1.19 17.14 4.68
C VAL A 133 -1.24 16.73 3.20
N ARG A 134 -0.47 15.70 2.86
CA ARG A 134 -0.28 15.23 1.48
C ARG A 134 -0.66 13.77 1.29
N TYR A 135 -0.22 12.92 2.21
CA TYR A 135 -0.28 11.48 2.03
C TYR A 135 -1.06 10.83 3.15
N LYS A 136 -1.83 9.80 2.81
CA LYS A 136 -2.45 8.86 3.73
C LYS A 136 -1.75 7.53 3.53
N VAL A 137 -1.24 6.96 4.61
CA VAL A 137 -0.51 5.70 4.58
C VAL A 137 -1.06 4.73 5.62
N GLU A 138 -0.88 3.45 5.37
CA GLU A 138 -1.16 2.37 6.31
C GLU A 138 0.14 1.77 6.83
N VAL A 139 0.19 1.47 8.12
CA VAL A 139 1.27 0.66 8.70
C VAL A 139 1.03 -0.80 8.34
N ILE A 140 1.92 -1.39 7.56
CA ILE A 140 1.87 -2.82 7.28
C ILE A 140 2.75 -3.62 8.25
N GLU A 141 3.78 -2.98 8.82
CA GLU A 141 4.62 -3.54 9.86
C GLU A 141 4.92 -2.50 10.94
N GLY A 142 4.41 -2.72 12.15
CA GLY A 142 4.61 -1.82 13.27
C GLY A 142 6.09 -1.62 13.58
N ILE A 143 6.82 -2.69 13.83
CA ILE A 143 8.25 -2.66 14.10
C ILE A 143 8.97 -3.53 13.08
N VAL A 144 9.76 -2.90 12.23
CA VAL A 144 10.62 -3.60 11.25
C VAL A 144 11.84 -4.13 11.98
N LYS A 145 12.21 -5.38 11.74
CA LYS A 145 13.42 -5.98 12.33
C LYS A 145 14.66 -5.33 11.72
N GLU A 146 15.71 -5.18 12.51
CA GLU A 146 16.96 -4.50 12.11
C GLU A 146 17.53 -4.99 10.78
N ASN A 147 17.53 -6.31 10.54
CA ASN A 147 18.05 -6.90 9.29
C ASN A 147 17.17 -6.66 8.06
N ASP A 148 15.91 -6.27 8.27
CA ASP A 148 14.90 -6.10 7.21
C ASP A 148 14.68 -4.61 6.86
N ILE A 149 15.38 -3.67 7.54
CA ILE A 149 15.22 -2.23 7.34
C ILE A 149 15.78 -1.80 5.98
N ILE A 150 14.97 -1.05 5.23
CA ILE A 150 15.34 -0.42 3.98
C ILE A 150 15.47 1.09 4.21
N TYR A 151 16.70 1.59 4.25
CA TYR A 151 16.97 3.00 4.60
C TYR A 151 16.71 4.01 3.48
N ASP A 152 16.47 3.54 2.24
CA ASP A 152 16.13 4.41 1.11
C ASP A 152 17.12 5.57 0.88
N LYS A 153 18.42 5.31 1.07
CA LYS A 153 19.49 6.32 1.11
C LYS A 153 19.41 7.38 0.00
N GLN A 154 19.01 6.98 -1.21
CA GLN A 154 18.91 7.87 -2.36
C GLN A 154 17.87 9.00 -2.21
N PHE A 155 16.91 8.86 -1.30
CA PHE A 155 15.88 9.86 -1.02
C PHE A 155 16.22 10.75 0.18
N TRP A 156 17.34 10.50 0.87
CA TRP A 156 17.85 11.39 1.90
C TRP A 156 18.60 12.56 1.28
N LEU A 157 18.15 13.77 1.58
CA LEU A 157 18.75 15.02 1.09
C LEU A 157 19.73 15.63 2.10
N ASP A 158 19.68 15.17 3.35
CA ASP A 158 20.57 15.55 4.45
C ASP A 158 21.38 14.32 4.91
N GLU A 159 22.68 14.30 4.60
CA GLU A 159 23.58 13.17 4.90
C GLU A 159 23.80 12.98 6.41
N GLU A 160 23.78 14.05 7.22
CA GLU A 160 23.93 13.94 8.66
C GLU A 160 22.69 13.31 9.29
N LYS A 161 21.49 13.67 8.78
CA LYS A 161 20.25 13.04 9.23
C LYS A 161 20.14 11.60 8.77
N PHE A 162 20.62 11.27 7.57
CA PHE A 162 20.74 9.88 7.13
C PHE A 162 21.58 9.05 8.10
N LYS A 163 22.78 9.52 8.48
CA LYS A 163 23.64 8.79 9.44
C LYS A 163 22.95 8.57 10.78
N LYS A 164 22.25 9.58 11.30
CA LYS A 164 21.46 9.45 12.54
C LYS A 164 20.29 8.47 12.38
N SER A 165 19.79 8.27 11.17
CA SER A 165 18.64 7.41 10.90
C SER A 165 18.97 5.93 11.11
N GLU A 166 20.23 5.52 10.98
CA GLU A 166 20.69 4.16 11.24
C GLU A 166 20.47 3.71 12.70
N GLU A 167 20.31 4.66 13.64
CA GLU A 167 20.05 4.40 15.06
C GLU A 167 18.54 4.35 15.42
N TYR A 168 17.64 4.54 14.45
CA TYR A 168 16.20 4.61 14.72
C TYR A 168 15.53 3.24 14.64
N ASP A 169 14.42 3.10 15.37
CA ASP A 169 13.43 2.08 15.07
C ASP A 169 12.58 2.50 13.87
N TYR A 170 12.10 1.52 13.10
CA TYR A 170 11.34 1.75 11.88
C TYR A 170 9.98 1.07 11.89
N THR A 171 9.03 1.67 11.19
CA THR A 171 7.72 1.11 10.84
C THR A 171 7.60 1.09 9.33
N ARG A 172 7.08 0.01 8.75
CA ARG A 172 6.86 -0.08 7.31
C ARG A 172 5.49 0.46 6.97
N ILE A 173 5.46 1.45 6.10
CA ILE A 173 4.23 2.13 5.66
C ILE A 173 4.01 1.92 4.17
N ARG A 174 2.75 1.80 3.78
CA ARG A 174 2.31 1.71 2.38
C ARG A 174 1.44 2.92 2.04
N LEU A 175 1.66 3.52 0.87
CA LEU A 175 0.81 4.61 0.39
C LEU A 175 -0.61 4.09 0.12
N LEU A 176 -1.61 4.74 0.71
CA LEU A 176 -3.01 4.48 0.41
C LEU A 176 -3.58 5.56 -0.50
N ASP A 177 -3.22 6.82 -0.28
CA ASP A 177 -3.80 7.94 -1.03
C ASP A 177 -2.90 9.17 -0.95
N GLU A 178 -2.98 10.02 -1.96
CA GLU A 178 -2.24 11.27 -2.09
C GLU A 178 -3.16 12.40 -2.57
N ILE A 179 -3.03 13.57 -1.96
CA ILE A 179 -3.77 14.75 -2.35
C ILE A 179 -2.92 16.01 -2.37
N ASP A 180 -3.22 16.89 -3.32
CA ASP A 180 -2.80 18.29 -3.31
C ASP A 180 -4.01 19.20 -3.14
N THR A 181 -4.21 19.74 -1.94
CA THR A 181 -5.24 20.76 -1.71
C THR A 181 -4.83 21.79 -0.67
N PRO A 182 -5.14 23.08 -0.87
CA PRO A 182 -4.93 24.11 0.15
C PRO A 182 -5.83 23.90 1.39
N GLU A 183 -6.90 23.11 1.27
CA GLU A 183 -7.79 22.79 2.40
C GLU A 183 -7.09 21.97 3.49
N LEU A 184 -6.00 21.27 3.17
CA LEU A 184 -5.22 20.55 4.18
C LEU A 184 -3.99 21.34 4.67
N SER A 185 -3.96 22.65 4.42
CA SER A 185 -2.90 23.55 4.89
C SER A 185 -2.89 23.70 6.42
N LEU A 186 -1.73 24.05 6.99
CA LEU A 186 -1.60 24.26 8.44
C LEU A 186 -2.64 25.22 9.01
N THR A 187 -3.00 26.26 8.27
CA THR A 187 -4.02 27.23 8.68
C THR A 187 -5.37 26.55 8.83
N LYS A 188 -5.78 25.75 7.84
CA LYS A 188 -7.02 24.99 7.87
C LYS A 188 -7.02 23.94 8.98
N LEU A 189 -5.93 23.20 9.15
CA LEU A 189 -5.83 22.24 10.26
C LEU A 189 -6.03 22.92 11.63
N ARG A 190 -5.55 24.16 11.82
CA ARG A 190 -5.78 24.94 13.05
C ARG A 190 -7.23 25.38 13.22
N GLU A 191 -7.91 25.74 12.13
CA GLU A 191 -9.35 26.04 12.14
C GLU A 191 -10.15 24.82 12.66
N TYR A 192 -9.74 23.60 12.29
CA TYR A 192 -10.38 22.34 12.71
C TYR A 192 -9.75 21.71 13.97
N GLY A 193 -9.04 22.49 14.78
CA GLY A 193 -8.66 22.07 16.14
C GLY A 193 -7.23 21.58 16.33
N LEU A 194 -6.33 21.71 15.35
CA LEU A 194 -4.91 21.46 15.55
C LEU A 194 -4.32 22.48 16.54
N LYS A 195 -3.79 22.00 17.66
CA LYS A 195 -3.16 22.83 18.70
C LYS A 195 -1.64 22.73 18.63
N GLY A 196 -0.96 23.88 18.70
CA GLY A 196 0.50 23.95 18.74
C GLY A 196 1.18 23.73 17.39
N ASN A 197 2.46 23.34 17.44
CA ASN A 197 3.28 23.06 16.27
C ASN A 197 3.39 21.54 16.05
N ILE A 198 3.42 21.11 14.79
CA ILE A 198 3.62 19.70 14.42
C ILE A 198 5.12 19.41 14.48
N GLN A 199 5.65 19.09 15.66
CA GLN A 199 7.08 18.79 15.89
C GLN A 199 7.38 17.28 15.94
N GLY A 200 6.35 16.46 16.02
CA GLY A 200 6.44 15.01 16.04
C GLY A 200 5.06 14.43 15.77
N SER A 201 5.00 13.11 15.71
CA SER A 201 3.75 12.43 15.47
C SER A 201 2.74 12.66 16.59
N MET A 202 1.47 12.75 16.24
CA MET A 202 0.40 12.95 17.21
C MET A 202 -0.83 12.15 16.82
N LYS A 203 -1.55 11.63 17.82
CA LYS A 203 -2.80 10.91 17.60
C LYS A 203 -3.90 11.90 17.20
N LEU A 204 -4.64 11.59 16.14
CA LEU A 204 -5.77 12.38 15.67
C LEU A 204 -7.08 11.79 16.19
N ASN A 205 -7.91 12.65 16.77
CA ASN A 205 -9.23 12.28 17.27
C ASN A 205 -10.24 13.39 16.93
N GLY A 206 -11.53 13.06 16.94
CA GLY A 206 -12.62 14.03 16.81
C GLY A 206 -12.61 14.81 15.50
N GLU A 207 -13.00 16.09 15.58
CA GLU A 207 -13.23 16.94 14.40
C GLU A 207 -12.02 17.05 13.46
N LEU A 208 -10.81 17.23 13.98
CA LEU A 208 -9.60 17.31 13.14
C LEU A 208 -9.37 16.04 12.33
N ARG A 209 -9.59 14.87 12.96
CA ARG A 209 -9.45 13.56 12.31
C ARG A 209 -10.45 13.45 11.17
N ASP A 210 -11.71 13.74 11.46
CA ASP A 210 -12.82 13.59 10.50
C ASP A 210 -12.68 14.56 9.33
N TYR A 211 -12.24 15.79 9.62
CA TYR A 211 -11.90 16.79 8.62
C TYR A 211 -10.85 16.27 7.64
N ILE A 212 -9.68 15.83 8.15
CA ILE A 212 -8.59 15.34 7.29
C ILE A 212 -9.05 14.10 6.49
N MET A 213 -9.71 13.15 7.14
CA MET A 213 -10.17 11.91 6.48
C MET A 213 -11.11 12.17 5.30
N SER A 214 -11.95 13.21 5.37
CA SER A 214 -12.94 13.49 4.32
C SER A 214 -12.32 13.85 2.96
N PHE A 215 -11.03 14.15 2.90
CA PHE A 215 -10.33 14.45 1.65
C PHE A 215 -9.71 13.23 0.97
N PHE A 216 -9.57 12.11 1.68
CA PHE A 216 -8.87 10.92 1.17
C PHE A 216 -9.86 9.80 0.84
N GLU A 217 -10.51 9.98 -0.31
CA GLU A 217 -11.54 9.09 -0.85
C GLU A 217 -10.98 8.02 -1.81
N HIS A 218 -9.71 8.12 -2.21
CA HIS A 218 -9.09 7.14 -3.10
C HIS A 218 -8.34 6.09 -2.28
N ASP A 219 -8.33 4.86 -2.77
CA ASP A 219 -7.46 3.81 -2.24
C ASP A 219 -6.60 3.28 -3.39
N LEU A 220 -5.37 3.78 -3.46
CA LEU A 220 -4.34 3.35 -4.40
C LEU A 220 -3.93 1.88 -4.18
N THR A 221 -4.49 1.17 -3.20
CA THR A 221 -4.29 -0.27 -3.04
C THR A 221 -5.45 -1.11 -3.57
N GLU A 222 -6.54 -0.49 -4.08
CA GLU A 222 -7.64 -1.20 -4.74
C GLU A 222 -7.09 -2.00 -5.94
N GLY A 223 -7.04 -3.33 -5.78
CA GLY A 223 -6.39 -4.27 -6.69
C GLY A 223 -5.43 -5.26 -6.00
N TYR A 224 -5.03 -4.99 -4.75
CA TYR A 224 -4.14 -5.86 -3.95
C TYR A 224 -4.88 -6.89 -3.08
N TYR A 225 -6.15 -6.63 -2.77
CA TYR A 225 -7.03 -7.53 -2.04
C TYR A 225 -8.18 -8.01 -2.95
N PRO A 226 -8.51 -9.31 -2.96
CA PRO A 226 -9.64 -9.79 -3.74
C PRO A 226 -10.94 -9.35 -3.07
N GLU A 227 -11.63 -8.37 -3.64
CA GLU A 227 -13.08 -8.40 -3.94
C GLU A 227 -13.57 -7.05 -4.55
N GLU A 228 -13.96 -7.15 -5.82
CA GLU A 228 -15.02 -6.45 -6.58
C GLU A 228 -15.24 -4.92 -6.49
N VAL A 229 -15.11 -4.31 -7.67
CA VAL A 229 -15.39 -2.91 -8.04
C VAL A 229 -16.89 -2.58 -7.89
N SER A 230 -17.19 -1.43 -7.29
CA SER A 230 -18.54 -0.87 -7.16
C SER A 230 -19.18 -0.53 -8.52
N GLU A 231 -20.40 -1.02 -8.73
CA GLU A 231 -21.32 -0.62 -9.80
C GLU A 231 -21.93 0.76 -9.48
N ALA A 232 -21.27 1.83 -9.91
CA ALA A 232 -21.91 3.15 -10.04
C ALA A 232 -21.37 3.87 -11.27
N LEU A 233 -22.22 4.00 -12.29
CA LEU A 233 -21.92 4.73 -13.53
C LEU A 233 -22.35 6.19 -13.36
N GLU A 234 -21.42 7.05 -12.93
CA GLU A 234 -21.54 8.51 -13.09
C GLU A 234 -20.50 8.99 -14.11
N GLU A 235 -20.96 9.61 -15.20
CA GLU A 235 -20.13 10.11 -16.29
C GLU A 235 -19.84 11.62 -16.12
N GLY A 236 -18.59 12.04 -16.35
CA GLY A 236 -18.24 13.47 -16.50
C GLY A 236 -17.45 14.14 -15.37
N LYS A 237 -17.16 13.47 -14.25
CA LYS A 237 -16.14 13.98 -13.30
C LYS A 237 -14.74 13.63 -13.81
N ARG A 238 -13.87 14.63 -13.95
CA ARG A 238 -12.42 14.41 -14.11
C ARG A 238 -11.89 13.71 -12.85
N LYS A 239 -11.76 12.39 -12.92
CA LYS A 239 -10.93 11.61 -11.99
C LYS A 239 -9.51 11.62 -12.53
N THR A 240 -8.60 12.21 -11.78
CA THR A 240 -7.16 12.01 -12.01
C THR A 240 -6.82 10.66 -11.39
N ILE A 241 -6.56 9.67 -12.25
CA ILE A 241 -6.19 8.31 -11.84
C ILE A 241 -4.66 8.24 -11.93
N ASN A 242 -3.96 8.18 -10.80
CA ASN A 242 -2.56 7.79 -10.75
C ASN A 242 -2.53 6.26 -10.60
N VAL A 243 -1.88 5.57 -11.55
CA VAL A 243 -1.87 4.10 -11.64
C VAL A 243 -0.73 3.54 -10.80
N ASN A 244 -1.08 2.53 -10.00
CA ASN A 244 -0.26 1.88 -8.97
C ASN A 244 1.13 1.43 -9.45
N ILE A 245 2.12 1.89 -8.70
CA ILE A 245 3.47 1.36 -8.60
C ILE A 245 3.34 0.14 -7.68
N TYR A 246 3.33 -1.07 -8.26
CA TYR A 246 3.67 -2.28 -7.52
C TYR A 246 4.90 -2.87 -8.17
N GLU A 247 5.91 -3.07 -7.34
CA GLU A 247 7.10 -3.91 -7.47
C GLU A 247 7.96 -3.63 -8.70
N ARG A 248 8.84 -2.63 -8.56
CA ARG A 248 10.01 -2.53 -9.43
C ARG A 248 11.23 -2.48 -8.54
N ASN A 249 11.92 -3.61 -8.39
CA ASN A 249 13.33 -3.55 -8.02
C ASN A 249 13.98 -2.59 -9.04
N PRO A 250 14.41 -1.40 -8.63
CA PRO A 250 14.75 -0.35 -9.57
C PRO A 250 16.08 -0.60 -10.26
N LEU A 251 16.97 -1.33 -9.58
CA LEU A 251 18.17 -1.86 -10.19
C LEU A 251 17.80 -2.84 -11.29
N ALA A 252 16.81 -3.70 -11.06
CA ALA A 252 16.31 -4.61 -12.08
C ALA A 252 15.59 -3.88 -13.22
N ARG A 253 14.79 -2.85 -12.93
CA ARG A 253 14.19 -1.98 -13.96
C ARG A 253 15.26 -1.32 -14.81
N LYS A 254 16.27 -0.70 -14.18
CA LYS A 254 17.37 -0.04 -14.87
C LYS A 254 18.15 -1.05 -15.72
N GLN A 255 18.52 -2.20 -15.15
CA GLN A 255 19.23 -3.26 -15.87
C GLN A 255 18.42 -3.84 -17.04
N CYS A 256 17.09 -3.92 -16.90
CA CYS A 256 16.17 -4.31 -17.97
C CYS A 256 16.19 -3.28 -19.11
N ILE A 257 16.08 -1.99 -18.80
CA ILE A 257 16.10 -0.90 -19.79
C ILE A 257 17.49 -0.74 -20.42
N ASP A 258 18.57 -0.84 -19.63
CA ASP A 258 19.95 -0.79 -20.14
C ASP A 258 20.20 -1.92 -21.15
N TYR A 259 19.54 -3.08 -20.96
CA TYR A 259 19.67 -4.23 -21.85
C TYR A 259 18.74 -4.17 -23.07
N TYR A 260 17.45 -3.89 -22.88
CA TYR A 260 16.42 -3.95 -23.93
C TYR A 260 16.16 -2.60 -24.64
N GLY A 261 16.59 -1.50 -24.03
CA GLY A 261 16.24 -0.14 -24.44
C GLY A 261 14.81 0.27 -24.06
N ILE A 262 14.39 1.43 -24.56
CA ILE A 262 13.10 2.07 -24.24
C ILE A 262 12.00 1.80 -25.29
N GLN A 263 12.24 0.86 -26.22
CA GLN A 263 11.25 0.46 -27.20
C GLN A 263 10.35 -0.63 -26.65
N CYS A 264 9.03 -0.47 -26.79
CA CYS A 264 8.05 -1.47 -26.37
C CYS A 264 8.31 -2.79 -27.10
N GLN A 265 8.55 -3.86 -26.35
CA GLN A 265 8.86 -5.17 -26.93
C GLN A 265 7.62 -5.91 -27.49
N ILE A 266 6.42 -5.32 -27.39
CA ILE A 266 5.18 -5.93 -27.87
C ILE A 266 4.71 -5.28 -29.18
N CYS A 267 4.62 -3.96 -29.22
CA CYS A 267 4.09 -3.21 -30.36
C CYS A 267 5.11 -2.27 -31.00
N ASP A 268 6.39 -2.37 -30.63
CA ASP A 268 7.51 -1.58 -31.16
C ASP A 268 7.41 -0.06 -30.97
N PHE A 269 6.42 0.41 -30.19
CA PHE A 269 6.24 1.83 -29.90
C PHE A 269 7.40 2.40 -29.10
N ASN A 270 7.88 3.58 -29.51
CA ASN A 270 8.93 4.33 -28.84
C ASN A 270 8.47 5.78 -28.65
N PHE A 271 8.43 6.22 -27.39
CA PHE A 271 7.90 7.53 -27.02
C PHE A 271 8.77 8.67 -27.50
N GLU A 272 10.09 8.57 -27.37
CA GLU A 272 11.04 9.58 -27.85
C GLU A 272 10.94 9.76 -29.38
N LYS A 273 10.89 8.67 -30.15
CA LYS A 273 10.74 8.74 -31.61
C LYS A 273 9.42 9.36 -32.04
N LYS A 274 8.34 9.16 -31.27
CA LYS A 274 7.00 9.63 -31.64
C LYS A 274 6.71 11.05 -31.14
N TYR A 275 7.20 11.40 -29.96
CA TYR A 275 6.85 12.64 -29.25
C TYR A 275 8.06 13.56 -29.01
N GLY A 276 9.27 13.15 -29.39
CA GLY A 276 10.49 13.92 -29.14
C GLY A 276 10.95 13.83 -27.68
N GLU A 277 11.71 14.84 -27.23
CA GLU A 277 12.34 14.88 -25.90
C GLU A 277 11.40 14.61 -24.72
N VAL A 278 10.12 15.01 -24.80
CA VAL A 278 9.14 14.76 -23.74
C VAL A 278 8.86 13.27 -23.51
N GLY A 279 9.12 12.43 -24.52
CA GLY A 279 8.97 10.97 -24.46
C GLY A 279 10.27 10.23 -24.10
N LYS A 280 11.35 10.96 -23.82
CA LYS A 280 12.65 10.37 -23.48
C LYS A 280 12.56 9.58 -22.17
N ASP A 281 13.19 8.41 -22.15
CA ASP A 281 13.24 7.49 -21.01
C ASP A 281 11.86 6.99 -20.49
N PHE A 282 10.78 7.34 -21.19
CA PHE A 282 9.42 6.98 -20.80
C PHE A 282 9.03 5.60 -21.33
N ILE A 283 9.11 4.60 -20.45
CA ILE A 283 8.67 3.23 -20.71
C ILE A 283 8.31 2.53 -19.39
N HIS A 284 7.33 1.61 -19.43
CA HIS A 284 7.02 0.74 -18.31
C HIS A 284 7.84 -0.56 -18.40
N VAL A 285 8.02 -1.24 -17.27
CA VAL A 285 8.64 -2.56 -17.22
C VAL A 285 7.64 -3.52 -16.58
N HIS A 286 7.45 -4.67 -17.21
CA HIS A 286 6.49 -5.70 -16.82
C HIS A 286 7.21 -7.01 -16.49
N HIS A 287 6.69 -7.76 -15.51
CA HIS A 287 7.17 -9.10 -15.21
C HIS A 287 6.59 -10.12 -16.21
N ILE A 288 7.44 -10.88 -16.90
CA ILE A 288 6.99 -11.88 -17.89
C ILE A 288 6.22 -13.02 -17.22
N VAL A 289 6.65 -13.42 -16.02
CA VAL A 289 5.97 -14.41 -15.18
C VAL A 289 5.31 -13.66 -14.01
N PRO A 290 4.00 -13.83 -13.78
CA PRO A 290 3.32 -13.21 -12.66
C PRO A 290 3.93 -13.63 -11.32
N LEU A 291 4.25 -12.66 -10.46
CA LEU A 291 4.96 -12.91 -9.19
C LEU A 291 4.21 -13.85 -8.23
N HIS A 292 2.88 -13.95 -8.34
CA HIS A 292 2.08 -14.88 -7.53
C HIS A 292 2.31 -16.37 -7.86
N GLU A 293 2.97 -16.68 -8.98
CA GLU A 293 3.37 -18.05 -9.35
C GLU A 293 4.78 -18.41 -8.84
N ILE A 294 5.49 -17.45 -8.23
CA ILE A 294 6.89 -17.59 -7.80
C ILE A 294 6.94 -17.76 -6.28
N GLN A 295 7.31 -18.96 -5.81
CA GLN A 295 7.43 -19.27 -4.37
C GLN A 295 8.86 -19.05 -3.85
N GLY A 296 9.01 -18.35 -2.72
CA GLY A 296 10.26 -18.19 -1.96
C GLY A 296 11.10 -16.94 -2.30
N ASP A 297 12.32 -16.84 -1.73
CA ASP A 297 13.31 -15.79 -2.00
C ASP A 297 13.76 -15.81 -3.47
N TYR A 298 13.01 -15.13 -4.34
CA TYR A 298 13.28 -15.09 -5.77
C TYR A 298 14.10 -13.85 -6.15
N LYS A 299 15.30 -14.08 -6.67
CA LYS A 299 16.13 -13.03 -7.24
C LYS A 299 15.72 -12.78 -8.69
N VAL A 300 15.04 -11.66 -8.93
CA VAL A 300 14.66 -11.22 -10.28
C VAL A 300 15.89 -11.09 -11.20
N ASP A 301 15.86 -11.77 -12.34
CA ASP A 301 16.77 -11.61 -13.47
C ASP A 301 16.17 -10.56 -14.42
N PRO A 302 16.74 -9.35 -14.49
CA PRO A 302 16.23 -8.25 -15.31
C PRO A 302 16.10 -8.56 -16.81
N LYS A 303 16.82 -9.58 -17.28
CA LYS A 303 16.80 -9.97 -18.69
C LYS A 303 15.76 -11.04 -18.95
N LYS A 304 15.52 -11.95 -18.00
CA LYS A 304 14.61 -13.09 -18.22
C LYS A 304 13.21 -12.83 -17.72
N ASP A 305 13.10 -12.05 -16.64
CA ASP A 305 11.86 -11.94 -15.89
C ASP A 305 11.17 -10.61 -16.15
N LEU A 306 11.87 -9.64 -16.75
CA LEU A 306 11.37 -8.30 -17.02
C LEU A 306 11.40 -7.97 -18.51
N ILE A 307 10.43 -7.16 -18.94
CA ILE A 307 10.36 -6.67 -20.32
C ILE A 307 9.85 -5.23 -20.40
N PRO A 308 10.48 -4.35 -21.20
CA PRO A 308 9.95 -3.00 -21.43
C PRO A 308 8.70 -3.03 -22.31
N VAL A 309 7.64 -2.36 -21.87
CA VAL A 309 6.35 -2.28 -22.56
C VAL A 309 5.78 -0.86 -22.47
N CYS A 310 5.02 -0.44 -23.49
CA CYS A 310 4.29 0.82 -23.41
C CYS A 310 3.12 0.70 -22.41
N PRO A 311 2.63 1.83 -21.85
CA PRO A 311 1.50 1.82 -20.91
C PRO A 311 0.26 1.10 -21.43
N ASN A 312 -0.04 1.20 -22.73
CA ASN A 312 -1.20 0.54 -23.34
C ASN A 312 -1.04 -0.99 -23.34
N CYS A 313 0.12 -1.50 -23.79
CA CYS A 313 0.39 -2.93 -23.75
C CYS A 313 0.48 -3.44 -22.31
N HIS A 314 1.09 -2.67 -21.41
CA HIS A 314 1.16 -2.99 -19.99
C HIS A 314 -0.24 -3.21 -19.40
N ALA A 315 -1.17 -2.28 -19.66
CA ALA A 315 -2.55 -2.39 -19.19
C ALA A 315 -3.26 -3.64 -19.75
N MET A 316 -3.00 -4.03 -21.00
CA MET A 316 -3.60 -5.22 -21.60
C MET A 316 -3.06 -6.52 -21.00
N LEU A 317 -1.79 -6.58 -20.58
CA LEU A 317 -1.23 -7.74 -19.88
C LEU A 317 -1.84 -7.93 -18.49
N HIS A 318 -2.21 -6.84 -17.82
CA HIS A 318 -2.90 -6.86 -16.52
C HIS A 318 -4.43 -7.00 -16.63
N ARG A 319 -4.98 -7.20 -17.83
CA ARG A 319 -6.42 -7.41 -18.03
C ARG A 319 -6.71 -8.90 -18.18
N LYS A 320 -7.70 -9.41 -17.42
CA LYS A 320 -8.17 -10.79 -17.55
C LYS A 320 -9.15 -10.94 -18.70
N GLU A 321 -9.01 -12.01 -19.46
CA GLU A 321 -9.98 -12.50 -20.44
C GLU A 321 -10.38 -13.92 -20.03
N ASN A 322 -11.68 -14.15 -19.80
CA ASN A 322 -12.19 -15.42 -19.27
C ASN A 322 -11.49 -15.88 -17.97
N GLY A 323 -11.11 -14.92 -17.12
CA GLY A 323 -10.43 -15.19 -15.85
C GLY A 323 -8.92 -15.40 -15.93
N VAL A 324 -8.32 -15.37 -17.13
CA VAL A 324 -6.88 -15.64 -17.35
C VAL A 324 -6.19 -14.40 -17.91
N TYR A 325 -4.95 -14.13 -17.47
CA TYR A 325 -4.12 -13.05 -18.02
C TYR A 325 -3.51 -13.45 -19.37
N LEU A 326 -3.34 -12.48 -20.26
CA LEU A 326 -2.62 -12.70 -21.50
C LEU A 326 -1.11 -12.72 -21.23
N SER A 327 -0.42 -13.70 -21.80
CA SER A 327 1.04 -13.67 -21.90
C SER A 327 1.52 -12.61 -22.90
N VAL A 328 2.76 -12.17 -22.72
CA VAL A 328 3.47 -11.29 -23.66
C VAL A 328 3.39 -11.83 -25.10
N GLY A 329 3.56 -13.14 -25.27
CA GLY A 329 3.48 -13.81 -26.57
C GLY A 329 2.10 -13.71 -27.20
N GLN A 330 1.05 -14.03 -26.45
CA GLN A 330 -0.34 -13.96 -26.94
C GLN A 330 -0.74 -12.54 -27.33
N LEU A 331 -0.36 -11.54 -26.54
CA LEU A 331 -0.65 -10.15 -26.88
C LEU A 331 0.10 -9.70 -28.14
N ARG A 332 1.36 -10.13 -28.30
CA ARG A 332 2.16 -9.84 -29.50
C ARG A 332 1.55 -10.46 -30.75
N GLU A 333 1.06 -11.70 -30.69
CA GLU A 333 0.38 -12.36 -31.81
C GLU A 333 -0.91 -11.64 -32.21
N ARG A 334 -1.72 -11.21 -31.23
CA ARG A 334 -2.96 -10.45 -31.50
C ARG A 334 -2.69 -9.16 -32.25
N ILE A 335 -1.63 -8.44 -31.90
CA ILE A 335 -1.28 -7.17 -32.54
C ILE A 335 -0.70 -7.39 -33.94
N LYS A 336 0.00 -8.50 -34.18
CA LYS A 336 0.54 -8.84 -35.52
C LYS A 336 -0.54 -9.30 -36.51
N ASN A 337 -1.69 -9.76 -36.02
CA ASN A 337 -2.82 -10.20 -36.83
C ASN A 337 -3.84 -9.07 -37.10
N LEU A 338 -3.48 -7.82 -36.77
CA LEU A 338 -4.13 -6.57 -37.16
C LEU A 338 -3.30 -5.90 -38.24
#